data_AF-A0A452YT38-F1
#
_entry.id   AF-A0A452YT38-F1
#
_cell.length_a   1.000
_cell.length_b   1.000
_cell.length_c   1.000
_cell.angle_alpha   90.00
_cell.angle_beta   90.00
_cell.angle_gamma   90.00
#
_symmetry.space_group_name_H-M   'P 1'
#
loop_
_entity.id
_entity.type
_entity.pdbx_description
1 polymer ?
#
loop_
_entity_poly.entity_id
_entity_poly.type
_entity_poly.pdbx_seq_one_letter_code
_entity_poly.pdbx_strand_id
1 'polypeptide(L)'
;GRTLFEDAFRNMYGLPEGVAALPPMPNDGDYWSTLHSWVMPTPSFLKFIMFTRMFVDSLHSLNGNNTEPASCLLGASQPEKRHCYCRILEILVNIWAYHSGRKMVYLNPVTGESKEQHLREERNEMWVKFFDFTLLKSMDEDLAEEADDGMHPGTDQWLWPLTGQVFWPGIADREREEKYIKKLDKKLKSKVKLLERQKSGYKQKPLGQ
;
A
#
# COMPACT_ATOMS: atom_id res chain seq x y z
N GLY A 1 7.44 0.98 20.88
CA GLY A 1 6.14 1.49 20.44
C GLY A 1 6.30 2.84 19.77
N ARG A 2 6.35 3.92 20.56
CA ARG A 2 6.40 5.30 20.06
C ARG A 2 7.59 5.61 19.15
N THR A 3 8.80 5.22 19.53
CA THR A 3 10.02 5.45 18.73
C THR A 3 9.96 4.73 17.37
N LEU A 4 9.59 3.45 17.37
CA LEU A 4 9.42 2.66 16.13
C LEU A 4 8.34 3.23 15.20
N PHE A 5 7.25 3.78 15.74
CA PHE A 5 6.25 4.47 14.92
C PHE A 5 6.85 5.73 14.29
N GLU A 6 7.52 6.57 15.09
CA GLU A 6 8.15 7.81 14.63
C GLU A 6 9.21 7.52 13.55
N ASP A 7 10.05 6.49 13.75
CA ASP A 7 11.08 6.07 12.79
C ASP A 7 10.49 5.55 11.48
N ALA A 8 9.47 4.69 11.55
CA ALA A 8 8.77 4.20 10.36
C ALA A 8 8.05 5.34 9.63
N PHE A 9 7.45 6.28 10.36
CA PHE A 9 6.81 7.43 9.77
C PHE A 9 7.83 8.34 9.07
N ARG A 10 9.01 8.57 9.68
CA ARG A 10 10.10 9.32 9.05
C ARG A 10 10.58 8.66 7.78
N ASN A 11 10.86 7.35 7.86
CA ASN A 11 11.37 6.59 6.74
C ASN A 11 10.36 6.59 5.58
N MET A 12 9.06 6.40 5.85
CA MET A 12 8.02 6.42 4.83
C MET A 12 7.92 7.76 4.08
N TYR A 13 8.05 8.89 4.78
CA TYR A 13 7.95 10.23 4.19
C TYR A 13 9.32 10.83 3.80
N GLY A 14 10.43 10.10 3.95
CA GLY A 14 11.78 10.61 3.70
C GLY A 14 12.17 11.80 4.57
N LEU A 15 11.68 11.87 5.83
CA LEU A 15 11.89 13.01 6.71
C LEU A 15 13.26 12.92 7.42
N PRO A 16 14.01 14.04 7.55
CA PRO A 16 15.27 14.04 8.29
C PRO A 16 15.04 13.87 9.80
N GLU A 17 16.05 13.35 10.50
CA GLU A 17 16.01 13.06 11.94
C GLU A 17 15.67 14.29 12.80
N GLY A 18 16.03 15.50 12.34
CA GLY A 18 15.81 16.76 13.07
C GLY A 18 14.40 17.35 13.01
N VAL A 19 13.44 16.75 12.28
CA VAL A 19 12.06 17.27 12.25
C VAL A 19 11.38 16.95 13.58
N ALA A 20 11.17 17.96 14.43
CA ALA A 20 10.73 17.80 15.81
C ALA A 20 9.26 17.38 16.00
N ALA A 21 8.44 17.42 14.94
CA ALA A 21 7.01 17.24 15.07
C ALA A 21 6.51 16.25 14.01
N LEU A 22 6.18 15.05 14.48
CA LEU A 22 5.50 13.97 13.77
C LEU A 22 4.14 13.77 14.42
N PRO A 23 3.16 13.15 13.74
CA PRO A 23 1.90 12.81 14.37
C PRO A 23 2.17 11.88 15.56
N PRO A 24 1.96 12.32 16.82
CA PRO A 24 2.15 11.42 17.94
C PRO A 24 1.05 10.35 17.94
N MET A 25 1.31 9.23 18.60
CA MET A 25 0.20 8.39 19.08
C MET A 25 -0.69 9.28 19.96
N PRO A 26 -2.00 9.40 19.70
CA PRO A 26 -2.81 10.24 20.58
C PRO A 26 -2.91 9.59 21.97
N ASN A 27 -3.27 10.37 23.00
CA ASN A 27 -3.19 9.92 24.40
C ASN A 27 -4.28 8.89 24.74
N ASP A 28 -3.91 7.85 25.50
CA ASP A 28 -4.72 6.67 25.87
C ASP A 28 -5.90 6.93 26.85
N GLY A 29 -6.46 8.14 26.85
CA GLY A 29 -7.51 8.53 27.80
C GLY A 29 -8.91 7.97 27.51
N ASP A 30 -9.17 7.57 26.27
CA ASP A 30 -10.49 7.11 25.79
C ASP A 30 -10.45 5.68 25.20
N TYR A 31 -11.62 5.12 24.91
CA TYR A 31 -11.76 3.83 24.24
C TYR A 31 -11.26 3.92 22.79
N TRP A 32 -10.05 3.43 22.55
CA TRP A 32 -9.54 3.22 21.20
C TRP A 32 -10.38 2.20 20.44
N SER A 33 -10.39 2.33 19.11
CA SER A 33 -11.15 1.45 18.21
C SER A 33 -10.59 0.01 18.10
N THR A 34 -9.92 -0.50 19.13
CA THR A 34 -9.46 -1.90 19.26
C THR A 34 -10.61 -2.92 19.20
N LEU A 35 -11.84 -2.48 18.98
CA LEU A 35 -13.05 -3.29 18.92
C LEU A 35 -13.54 -3.42 17.47
N HIS A 36 -12.86 -4.29 16.72
CA HIS A 36 -13.32 -5.21 15.67
C HIS A 36 -14.25 -4.75 14.52
N SER A 37 -14.74 -3.51 14.45
CA SER A 37 -15.62 -3.07 13.36
C SER A 37 -15.52 -1.57 13.12
N TRP A 38 -15.14 -1.20 11.89
CA TRP A 38 -15.06 0.18 11.44
C TRP A 38 -15.92 0.39 10.20
N VAL A 39 -16.52 1.57 10.09
CA VAL A 39 -17.26 1.99 8.90
C VAL A 39 -16.61 3.25 8.37
N MET A 40 -16.29 3.24 7.09
CA MET A 40 -15.58 4.33 6.43
C MET A 40 -16.04 4.48 4.98
N PRO A 41 -16.26 5.71 4.48
CA PRO A 41 -16.55 5.93 3.07
C PRO A 41 -15.43 5.39 2.17
N THR A 42 -15.75 4.89 0.98
CA THR A 42 -14.76 4.33 0.04
C THR A 42 -13.54 5.24 -0.20
N PRO A 43 -13.67 6.57 -0.40
CA PRO A 43 -12.50 7.44 -0.57
C PRO A 43 -11.61 7.50 0.66
N SER A 44 -12.19 7.38 1.86
CA SER A 44 -11.44 7.32 3.12
C SER A 44 -10.71 5.99 3.25
N PHE A 45 -11.37 4.91 2.86
CA PHE A 45 -10.77 3.56 2.84
C PHE A 45 -9.55 3.50 1.92
N LEU A 46 -9.64 4.06 0.71
CA LEU A 46 -8.49 4.10 -0.21
C LEU A 46 -7.31 4.86 0.39
N LYS A 47 -7.53 6.05 0.98
CA LYS A 47 -6.47 6.81 1.67
C LYS A 47 -5.84 6.03 2.81
N PHE A 48 -6.67 5.36 3.61
CA PHE A 48 -6.20 4.54 4.71
C PHE A 48 -5.33 3.37 4.21
N ILE A 49 -5.79 2.64 3.20
CA ILE A 49 -5.04 1.52 2.63
C ILE A 49 -3.69 1.97 2.06
N MET A 50 -3.65 3.06 1.29
CA MET A 50 -2.41 3.67 0.77
C MET A 50 -1.44 4.00 1.89
N PHE A 51 -1.91 4.72 2.92
CA PHE A 51 -1.10 5.04 4.09
C PHE A 51 -0.58 3.77 4.80
N THR A 52 -1.46 2.81 5.08
CA THR A 52 -1.08 1.60 5.84
C THR A 52 -0.06 0.75 5.12
N ARG A 53 -0.17 0.58 3.79
CA ARG A 53 0.77 -0.27 3.05
C ARG A 53 2.16 0.32 3.02
N MET A 54 2.28 1.64 2.78
CA MET A 54 3.55 2.34 2.76
C MET A 54 4.17 2.35 4.16
N PHE A 55 3.33 2.50 5.20
CA PHE A 55 3.81 2.47 6.57
C PHE A 55 4.32 1.09 6.97
N VAL A 56 3.60 0.02 6.59
CA VAL A 56 4.00 -1.36 6.88
C VAL A 56 5.31 -1.71 6.16
N ASP A 57 5.45 -1.29 4.91
CA ASP A 57 6.69 -1.46 4.15
C ASP A 57 7.87 -0.75 4.83
N SER A 58 7.66 0.50 5.21
CA SER A 58 8.65 1.31 5.92
C SER A 58 9.00 0.75 7.31
N LEU A 59 8.02 0.23 8.04
CA LEU A 59 8.24 -0.43 9.33
C LEU A 59 9.01 -1.74 9.16
N HIS A 60 8.75 -2.49 8.08
CA HIS A 60 9.42 -3.73 7.78
C HIS A 60 10.89 -3.51 7.42
N SER A 61 11.21 -2.47 6.64
CA SER A 61 12.59 -2.14 6.27
C SER A 61 13.46 -1.80 7.48
N LEU A 62 12.88 -1.24 8.55
CA LEU A 62 13.59 -0.99 9.82
C LEU A 62 13.95 -2.27 10.57
N ASN A 63 13.30 -3.39 10.28
CA ASN A 63 13.58 -4.67 10.95
C ASN A 63 14.83 -5.39 10.40
N GLY A 64 15.44 -4.89 9.33
CA GLY A 64 16.53 -5.56 8.62
C GLY A 64 17.81 -5.82 9.42
N ASN A 65 17.99 -5.13 10.54
CA ASN A 65 19.17 -5.26 11.41
C ASN A 65 18.98 -6.26 12.56
N ASN A 66 17.77 -6.83 12.75
CA ASN A 66 17.51 -7.76 13.84
C ASN A 66 17.74 -9.20 13.38
N THR A 67 18.59 -9.91 14.13
CA THR A 67 18.92 -11.34 13.94
C THR A 67 17.75 -12.29 14.17
N GLU A 68 16.64 -11.81 14.75
CA GLU A 68 15.41 -12.58 14.91
C GLU A 68 14.32 -12.11 13.94
N PRO A 69 14.07 -12.83 12.84
CA PRO A 69 12.91 -12.59 12.02
C PRO A 69 11.65 -12.96 12.83
N ALA A 70 10.64 -12.07 12.80
CA ALA A 70 9.26 -12.34 13.21
C ALA A 70 8.82 -12.10 14.68
N SER A 71 9.38 -11.11 15.39
CA SER A 71 8.66 -10.52 16.53
C SER A 71 7.92 -9.25 16.09
N CYS A 72 6.64 -9.11 16.45
CA CYS A 72 5.89 -7.92 16.05
C CYS A 72 6.45 -6.65 16.72
N LEU A 73 6.95 -5.71 15.91
CA LEU A 73 7.60 -4.47 16.37
C LEU A 73 6.69 -3.58 17.23
N LEU A 74 5.37 -3.66 17.05
CA LEU A 74 4.37 -2.91 17.82
C LEU A 74 3.59 -3.75 18.84
N GLY A 75 3.94 -5.03 19.00
CA GLY A 75 3.28 -5.94 19.95
C GLY A 75 3.91 -5.90 21.33
N ALA A 76 3.13 -5.57 22.36
CA ALA A 76 3.57 -5.58 23.76
C ALA A 76 3.43 -6.98 24.40
N SER A 77 2.41 -7.73 23.99
CA SER A 77 2.08 -9.06 24.55
C SER A 77 2.37 -10.22 23.58
N GLN A 78 2.49 -11.44 24.10
CA GLN A 78 2.63 -12.67 23.29
C GLN A 78 1.54 -12.84 22.21
N PRO A 79 0.23 -12.67 22.50
CA PRO A 79 -0.80 -12.76 21.47
C PRO A 79 -0.69 -11.64 20.42
N GLU A 80 -0.35 -10.41 20.82
CA GLU A 80 -0.11 -9.30 19.86
C GLU A 80 1.07 -9.61 18.94
N LYS A 81 2.11 -10.24 19.46
CA LYS A 81 3.27 -10.67 18.66
C LYS A 81 2.91 -11.74 17.62
N ARG A 82 1.94 -12.61 17.91
CA ARG A 82 1.44 -13.62 16.96
C ARG A 82 0.57 -13.03 15.85
N HIS A 83 -0.15 -11.95 16.14
CA HIS A 83 -1.08 -11.31 15.20
C HIS A 83 -0.60 -9.92 14.76
N CYS A 84 0.64 -9.85 14.27
CA CYS A 84 1.32 -8.56 14.11
C CYS A 84 0.60 -7.57 13.20
N TYR A 85 0.11 -8.03 12.04
CA TYR A 85 -0.59 -7.15 11.11
C TYR A 85 -1.94 -6.66 11.66
N CYS A 86 -2.65 -7.49 12.44
CA CYS A 86 -3.87 -7.05 13.13
C CYS A 86 -3.55 -5.92 14.11
N ARG A 87 -2.48 -6.09 14.89
CA ARG A 87 -2.04 -5.07 15.85
C ARG A 87 -1.60 -3.78 15.17
N ILE A 88 -0.85 -3.88 14.07
CA ILE A 88 -0.43 -2.70 13.28
C ILE A 88 -1.66 -1.97 12.74
N LEU A 89 -2.61 -2.66 12.13
CA LEU A 89 -3.82 -2.04 11.56
C LEU A 89 -4.70 -1.37 12.62
N GLU A 90 -4.87 -2.00 13.78
CA GLU A 90 -5.57 -1.40 14.94
C GLU A 90 -4.95 -0.08 15.38
N ILE A 91 -3.62 0.00 15.39
CA ILE A 91 -2.91 1.22 15.75
C ILE A 91 -3.08 2.28 14.65
N LEU A 92 -2.85 1.89 13.39
CA LEU A 92 -2.83 2.83 12.27
C LEU A 92 -4.20 3.44 11.97
N VAL A 93 -5.30 2.70 12.14
CA VAL A 93 -6.64 3.26 11.89
C VAL A 93 -6.96 4.40 12.87
N ASN A 94 -6.50 4.28 14.11
CA ASN A 94 -6.68 5.28 15.15
C ASN A 94 -5.86 6.54 14.85
N ILE A 95 -4.58 6.36 14.50
CA ILE A 95 -3.69 7.46 14.09
C ILE A 95 -4.25 8.16 12.85
N TRP A 96 -4.59 7.39 11.82
CA TRP A 96 -5.14 7.90 10.57
C TRP A 96 -6.41 8.70 10.84
N ALA A 97 -7.37 8.15 11.57
CA ALA A 97 -8.66 8.81 11.77
C ALA A 97 -8.54 10.06 12.65
N TYR A 98 -7.69 10.04 13.68
CA TYR A 98 -7.42 11.20 14.51
C TYR A 98 -6.78 12.32 13.70
N HIS A 99 -5.64 12.02 13.04
CA HIS A 99 -4.78 13.02 12.41
C HIS A 99 -5.23 13.49 11.03
N SER A 100 -6.02 12.69 10.31
CA SER A 100 -6.68 13.13 9.08
C SER A 100 -7.95 13.96 9.36
N GLY A 101 -8.32 14.16 10.63
CA GLY A 101 -9.49 14.94 11.04
C GLY A 101 -10.81 14.28 10.70
N ARG A 102 -10.84 12.95 10.63
CA ARG A 102 -12.04 12.18 10.31
C ARG A 102 -12.84 11.88 11.57
N LYS A 103 -14.17 11.87 11.41
CA LYS A 103 -15.07 11.46 12.48
C LYS A 103 -14.80 9.99 12.83
N MET A 104 -14.56 9.73 14.11
CA MET A 104 -14.34 8.40 14.66
C MET A 104 -15.59 8.02 15.45
N VAL A 105 -16.21 6.89 15.11
CA VAL A 105 -17.41 6.42 15.80
C VAL A 105 -17.14 5.04 16.32
N TYR A 106 -17.23 4.88 17.63
CA TYR A 106 -17.29 3.58 18.27
C TYR A 106 -18.69 3.00 18.09
N LEU A 107 -18.78 1.74 17.65
CA LEU A 107 -20.01 0.98 17.53
C LEU A 107 -19.97 -0.19 18.53
N ASN A 108 -20.96 -0.27 19.42
CA ASN A 108 -21.14 -1.42 20.28
C ASN A 108 -21.74 -2.57 19.44
N PRO A 109 -21.03 -3.69 19.25
CA PRO A 109 -21.51 -4.77 18.38
C PRO A 109 -22.68 -5.56 18.99
N VAL A 110 -22.92 -5.43 20.30
CA VAL A 110 -23.99 -6.13 21.01
C VAL A 110 -25.27 -5.30 21.05
N THR A 111 -25.15 -4.00 21.34
CA THR A 111 -26.31 -3.10 21.47
C THR A 111 -26.62 -2.32 20.20
N GLY A 112 -25.67 -2.19 19.28
CA GLY A 112 -25.77 -1.33 18.10
C GLY A 112 -25.60 0.16 18.42
N GLU A 113 -25.34 0.53 19.66
CA GLU A 113 -25.15 1.93 20.06
C GLU A 113 -23.86 2.50 19.45
N SER A 114 -23.95 3.72 18.93
CA SER A 114 -22.81 4.39 18.31
C SER A 114 -22.47 5.68 19.06
N LYS A 115 -21.19 5.89 19.40
CA LYS A 115 -20.70 7.11 20.05
C LYS A 115 -19.51 7.68 19.29
N GLU A 116 -19.53 8.97 19.01
CA GLU A 116 -18.36 9.66 18.46
C GLU A 116 -17.24 9.71 19.50
N GLN A 117 -16.06 9.25 19.11
CA GLN A 117 -14.83 9.27 19.91
C GLN A 117 -13.94 10.40 19.43
N HIS A 118 -13.28 11.09 20.36
CA HIS A 118 -12.41 12.23 20.10
C HIS A 118 -13.07 13.23 19.15
N LEU A 119 -14.03 14.01 19.65
CA LEU A 119 -14.76 15.00 18.86
C LEU A 119 -13.79 15.86 18.07
N ARG A 120 -14.07 16.08 16.78
CA ARG A 120 -13.14 16.77 15.88
C ARG A 120 -12.74 18.16 16.40
N GLU A 121 -13.65 18.84 17.08
CA GLU A 121 -13.47 20.18 17.67
C GLU A 121 -12.53 20.18 18.88
N GLU A 122 -12.39 19.04 19.57
CA GLU A 122 -11.56 18.88 20.77
C GLU A 122 -10.12 18.42 20.41
N ARG A 123 -9.83 18.20 19.12
CA ARG A 123 -8.52 17.77 18.63
C ARG A 123 -7.61 18.97 18.43
N ASN A 124 -6.68 19.17 19.37
CA ASN A 124 -5.81 20.35 19.38
C ASN A 124 -4.70 20.32 18.31
N GLU A 125 -4.23 19.15 17.87
CA GLU A 125 -3.10 19.03 16.93
C GLU A 125 -3.31 17.89 15.93
N MET A 126 -3.91 18.21 14.79
CA MET A 126 -4.08 17.27 13.67
C MET A 126 -3.00 17.44 12.61
N TRP A 127 -2.60 16.33 12.01
CA TRP A 127 -1.52 16.27 11.03
C TRP A 127 -2.02 16.03 9.60
N VAL A 128 -3.07 16.76 9.23
CA VAL A 128 -3.87 16.51 8.01
C VAL A 128 -3.01 16.48 6.74
N LYS A 129 -1.95 17.31 6.66
CA LYS A 129 -1.05 17.39 5.50
C LYS A 129 -0.42 16.06 5.10
N PHE A 130 -0.13 15.18 6.07
CA PHE A 130 0.47 13.87 5.80
C PHE A 130 -0.54 12.88 5.23
N PHE A 131 -1.83 13.10 5.45
CA PHE A 131 -2.92 12.22 5.01
C PHE A 131 -3.69 12.80 3.82
N ASP A 132 -3.08 13.75 3.10
CA ASP A 132 -3.66 14.26 1.86
C ASP A 132 -3.71 13.19 0.77
N PHE A 133 -4.76 13.22 -0.07
CA PHE A 133 -4.90 12.21 -1.11
C PHE A 133 -3.79 12.30 -2.15
N THR A 134 -3.47 13.51 -2.60
CA THR A 134 -2.50 13.73 -3.69
C THR A 134 -1.12 13.29 -3.24
N LEU A 135 -0.75 13.63 -2.00
CA LEU A 135 0.51 13.19 -1.40
C LEU A 135 0.59 11.67 -1.32
N LEU A 136 -0.40 11.02 -0.68
CA LEU A 136 -0.40 9.57 -0.53
C LEU A 136 -0.43 8.86 -1.89
N LYS A 137 -1.17 9.40 -2.86
CA LYS A 137 -1.26 8.84 -4.21
C LYS A 137 0.07 8.93 -4.96
N SER A 138 0.75 10.08 -4.88
CA SER A 138 2.07 10.27 -5.51
C SER A 138 3.07 9.27 -4.95
N MET A 139 3.20 9.21 -3.62
CA MET A 139 4.14 8.29 -2.97
C MET A 139 3.83 6.81 -3.30
N ASP A 140 2.55 6.44 -3.37
CA ASP A 140 2.09 5.10 -3.73
C ASP A 140 2.43 4.76 -5.19
N GLU A 141 2.38 5.73 -6.10
CA GLU A 141 2.78 5.59 -7.50
C GLU A 141 4.30 5.52 -7.67
N ASP A 142 5.05 6.37 -6.96
CA ASP A 142 6.51 6.41 -7.00
C ASP A 142 7.11 5.05 -6.58
N LEU A 143 6.61 4.45 -5.48
CA LEU A 143 7.01 3.11 -5.04
C LEU A 143 6.65 2.02 -6.05
N ALA A 144 5.53 2.18 -6.77
CA ALA A 144 5.12 1.25 -7.81
C ALA A 144 6.02 1.32 -9.05
N GLU A 145 6.43 2.52 -9.44
CA GLU A 145 7.40 2.76 -10.51
C GLU A 145 8.76 2.17 -10.13
N GLU A 146 9.30 2.47 -8.94
CA GLU A 146 10.60 1.94 -8.49
C GLU A 146 10.65 0.40 -8.48
N ALA A 147 9.54 -0.24 -8.11
CA ALA A 147 9.45 -1.70 -8.10
C ALA A 147 9.34 -2.30 -9.49
N ASP A 148 8.62 -1.65 -10.40
CA ASP A 148 8.55 -2.06 -11.81
C ASP A 148 9.91 -1.87 -12.52
N ASP A 149 10.68 -0.85 -12.15
CA ASP A 149 12.01 -0.56 -12.70
C ASP A 149 13.13 -1.45 -12.12
N GLY A 150 12.81 -2.27 -11.12
CA GLY A 150 13.79 -3.14 -10.46
C GLY A 150 14.82 -2.37 -9.65
N MET A 151 14.49 -1.14 -9.22
CA MET A 151 15.33 -0.28 -8.39
C MET A 151 15.33 -0.68 -6.92
N HIS A 152 14.83 -1.88 -6.60
CA HIS A 152 14.76 -2.38 -5.24
C HIS A 152 16.16 -2.47 -4.62
N PRO A 153 16.35 -2.03 -3.37
CA PRO A 153 17.53 -2.40 -2.61
C PRO A 153 17.59 -3.93 -2.60
N GLY A 154 18.71 -4.53 -2.99
CA GLY A 154 18.83 -5.98 -3.20
C GLY A 154 18.68 -6.86 -1.93
N THR A 155 18.07 -6.34 -0.87
CA THR A 155 17.71 -7.06 0.36
C THR A 155 16.25 -7.51 0.28
N ASP A 156 15.94 -8.71 0.82
CA ASP A 156 14.58 -9.30 0.94
C ASP A 156 13.63 -8.52 1.88
N GLN A 157 13.85 -7.20 2.04
CA GLN A 157 13.24 -6.33 3.03
C GLN A 157 12.24 -5.35 2.42
N TRP A 158 11.94 -5.48 1.13
CA TRP A 158 10.89 -4.71 0.48
C TRP A 158 9.62 -5.55 0.39
N LEU A 159 8.54 -5.11 1.04
CA LEU A 159 7.24 -5.77 0.96
C LEU A 159 6.46 -5.33 -0.28
N TRP A 160 6.94 -4.32 -0.98
CA TRP A 160 6.34 -3.86 -2.22
C TRP A 160 6.72 -4.77 -3.40
N PRO A 161 5.80 -5.09 -4.34
CA PRO A 161 4.37 -4.76 -4.41
C PRO A 161 3.46 -5.81 -3.74
N LEU A 162 4.00 -6.69 -2.88
CA LEU A 162 3.24 -7.77 -2.23
C LEU A 162 2.10 -7.26 -1.32
N THR A 163 2.16 -5.98 -0.92
CA THR A 163 1.12 -5.30 -0.14
C THR A 163 -0.12 -4.93 -0.97
N GLY A 164 -0.09 -5.11 -2.29
CA GLY A 164 -1.24 -4.97 -3.19
C GLY A 164 -0.88 -4.41 -4.56
N GLN A 165 -1.77 -4.61 -5.54
CA GLN A 165 -1.59 -4.01 -6.86
C GLN A 165 -1.83 -2.50 -6.82
N VAL A 166 -0.92 -1.75 -7.43
CA VAL A 166 -1.00 -0.30 -7.57
C VAL A 166 -1.00 0.06 -9.04
N PHE A 167 -1.99 0.87 -9.44
CA PHE A 167 -2.00 1.45 -10.76
C PHE A 167 -1.20 2.75 -10.76
N TRP A 168 -0.16 2.81 -11.59
CA TRP A 168 0.60 4.01 -11.90
C TRP A 168 0.66 4.22 -13.43
N PRO A 169 0.85 5.45 -13.92
CA PRO A 169 0.73 5.78 -15.34
C PRO A 169 1.57 4.90 -16.29
N GLY A 170 2.79 4.51 -15.89
CA GLY A 170 3.67 3.70 -16.74
C GLY A 170 3.19 2.28 -17.00
N ILE A 171 2.28 1.72 -16.19
CA ILE A 171 1.62 0.44 -16.53
C ILE A 171 0.82 0.57 -17.81
N ALA A 172 0.07 1.68 -17.95
CA ALA A 172 -0.75 1.91 -19.14
C ALA A 172 0.11 2.14 -20.40
N ASP A 173 1.24 2.83 -20.25
CA ASP A 173 2.18 3.06 -21.35
C ASP A 173 2.90 1.77 -21.74
N ARG A 174 3.38 0.97 -20.78
CA ARG A 174 3.97 -0.37 -21.01
C ARG A 174 2.98 -1.31 -21.71
N GLU A 175 1.73 -1.37 -21.26
CA GLU A 175 0.69 -2.14 -21.94
C GLU A 175 0.46 -1.68 -23.39
N ARG A 176 0.53 -0.37 -23.65
CA ARG A 176 0.37 0.19 -24.99
C ARG A 176 1.52 -0.22 -25.89
N GLU A 177 2.75 -0.17 -25.38
CA GLU A 177 3.95 -0.61 -26.10
C GLU A 177 3.93 -2.11 -26.40
N GLU A 178 3.58 -2.95 -25.43
CA GLU A 178 3.44 -4.39 -25.66
C GLU A 178 2.40 -4.71 -26.73
N LYS A 179 1.24 -4.03 -26.69
CA LYS A 179 0.20 -4.18 -27.71
C LYS A 179 0.73 -3.76 -29.09
N TYR A 180 1.59 -2.75 -29.15
CA TYR A 180 2.23 -2.31 -30.39
C TYR A 180 3.25 -3.34 -30.92
N ILE A 181 4.13 -3.87 -30.05
CA ILE A 181 5.11 -4.92 -30.38
C ILE A 181 4.40 -6.19 -30.88
N LYS A 182 3.36 -6.64 -30.16
CA LYS A 182 2.52 -7.80 -30.57
C LYS A 182 1.90 -7.59 -31.96
N LYS A 183 1.48 -6.36 -32.29
CA LYS A 183 0.97 -6.03 -33.64
C LYS A 183 2.07 -6.11 -34.71
N LEU A 184 3.28 -5.62 -34.42
CA LEU A 184 4.41 -5.69 -35.36
C LEU A 184 4.84 -7.14 -35.62
N ASP A 185 4.96 -7.95 -34.57
CA ASP A 185 5.28 -9.38 -34.68
C ASP A 185 4.22 -10.13 -35.50
N LYS A 186 2.93 -9.87 -35.27
CA LYS A 186 1.83 -10.44 -36.07
C LYS A 186 1.95 -10.05 -37.55
N LYS A 187 2.30 -8.79 -37.85
CA LYS A 187 2.53 -8.31 -39.22
C LYS A 187 3.74 -9.02 -39.85
N LEU A 188 4.85 -9.14 -39.13
CA LEU A 188 6.05 -9.83 -39.61
C LEU A 188 5.76 -11.30 -39.93
N LYS A 189 5.15 -12.03 -38.99
CA LYS A 189 4.74 -13.44 -39.18
C LYS A 189 3.80 -13.61 -40.36
N SER A 190 2.86 -12.68 -40.57
CA SER A 190 1.97 -12.72 -41.73
C SER A 190 2.70 -12.54 -43.06
N LYS A 191 3.68 -11.62 -43.13
CA LYS A 191 4.51 -11.40 -44.32
C LYS A 191 5.39 -12.61 -44.62
N VAL A 192 6.03 -13.20 -43.60
CA VAL A 192 6.84 -14.41 -43.75
C VAL A 192 6.00 -15.56 -44.30
N LYS A 193 4.82 -15.83 -43.72
CA LYS A 193 3.89 -16.86 -44.23
C LYS A 193 3.48 -16.63 -45.69
N LEU A 194 3.28 -15.37 -46.09
CA LEU A 194 2.95 -15.01 -47.47
C LEU A 194 4.12 -15.31 -48.43
N LEU A 195 5.34 -14.93 -48.06
CA LEU A 195 6.55 -15.20 -48.84
C LEU A 195 6.83 -16.70 -48.95
N GLU A 196 6.64 -17.46 -47.88
CA GLU A 196 6.74 -18.92 -47.90
C GLU A 196 5.74 -19.54 -48.88
N ARG A 197 4.47 -19.09 -48.86
CA ARG A 197 3.45 -19.54 -49.82
C ARG A 197 3.81 -19.23 -51.27
N GLN A 198 4.42 -18.07 -51.53
CA GLN A 198 4.88 -17.70 -52.87
C GLN A 198 6.09 -18.54 -53.32
N LYS A 199 7.04 -18.82 -52.42
CA LYS A 199 8.24 -19.64 -52.73
C LYS A 199 7.93 -21.12 -52.91
N SER A 200 7.07 -21.69 -52.08
CA SER A 200 6.78 -23.13 -52.07
C SER A 200 5.58 -23.53 -52.94
N GLY A 201 4.87 -22.56 -53.50
CA GLY A 201 3.65 -22.76 -54.27
C GLY A 201 2.47 -23.23 -53.41
N TYR A 202 1.25 -23.02 -53.89
CA TYR A 202 0.04 -23.48 -53.21
C TYR A 202 -0.09 -25.00 -53.39
N LYS A 203 0.58 -25.81 -52.55
CA LYS A 203 0.36 -27.26 -52.51
C LYS A 203 -1.00 -27.55 -51.85
N GLN A 204 -2.07 -27.54 -52.66
CA GLN A 204 -3.35 -28.14 -52.26
C GLN A 204 -3.11 -29.62 -51.98
N LYS A 205 -3.33 -30.07 -50.75
CA LYS A 205 -3.59 -31.49 -50.50
C LYS A 205 -4.99 -31.78 -51.05
N PRO A 206 -5.15 -32.71 -52.00
CA PRO A 206 -6.47 -33.09 -52.48
C PRO A 206 -7.31 -33.59 -51.30
N LEU A 207 -8.55 -33.12 -51.22
CA LEU A 207 -9.55 -33.63 -50.29
C LEU A 207 -10.10 -34.94 -50.86
N GLY A 208 -9.65 -36.07 -50.32
CA GLY A 208 -10.27 -37.38 -50.56
C GLY A 208 -9.27 -38.49 -50.91
N GLN A 209 -9.17 -39.47 -50.01
CA GLN A 209 -9.07 -40.89 -50.35
C GLN A 209 -10.20 -41.60 -49.60
#